data_AF-A0A1Y2N9U8-F1
#
_entry.id   AF-A0A1Y2N9U8-F1
#
_cell.length_a   1.000
_cell.length_b   1.000
_cell.length_c   1.000
_cell.angle_alpha   90.00
_cell.angle_beta   90.00
_cell.angle_gamma   90.00
#
_symmetry.space_group_name_H-M   'P 1'
#
loop_
_entity.id
_entity.type
_entity.pdbx_description
1 polymer ?
#
loop_
_entity_poly.entity_id
_entity_poly.type
_entity_poly.pdbx_seq_one_letter_code
_entity_poly.pdbx_strand_id
1 'polypeptide(L)' 'MLYPQPTEMTLDEPVEHVDRPCAACGAAELYRYRLADYRGWLRVVKCRSCLITAERERIPAPPQGTS' A
#
# COMPACT_ATOMS: atom_id res chain seq x y z
N MET A 1 -28.68 14.56 -4.34
CA MET A 1 -27.98 13.49 -5.07
C MET A 1 -26.93 12.93 -4.11
N LEU A 2 -27.05 11.67 -3.67
CA LEU A 2 -26.31 11.16 -2.49
C LEU A 2 -24.90 10.64 -2.81
N TYR A 3 -24.60 10.42 -4.10
CA TYR A 3 -23.32 9.90 -4.59
C TYR A 3 -22.92 10.69 -5.85
N PRO A 4 -22.16 11.79 -5.72
CA PRO A 4 -21.69 12.53 -6.87
C PRO A 4 -20.72 11.68 -7.69
N GLN A 5 -20.69 11.91 -9.00
CA GLN A 5 -19.72 11.25 -9.87
C GLN A 5 -18.31 11.76 -9.57
N PRO A 6 -17.31 10.89 -9.40
CA PRO A 6 -15.92 11.31 -9.30
C PRO A 6 -15.50 12.14 -10.52
N THR A 7 -14.87 13.29 -10.27
CA THR A 7 -14.35 14.18 -11.32
C THR A 7 -12.91 13.86 -11.70
N GLU A 8 -12.17 13.17 -10.83
CA GLU A 8 -10.83 12.66 -11.11
C GLU A 8 -10.90 11.39 -11.96
N MET A 9 -10.04 11.32 -12.98
CA MET A 9 -9.99 10.18 -13.90
C MET A 9 -9.25 8.97 -13.34
N THR A 10 -8.35 9.17 -12.37
CA THR A 10 -7.52 8.12 -11.78
C THR A 10 -7.45 8.27 -10.27
N LEU A 11 -7.30 7.13 -9.58
CA LEU A 11 -6.99 7.08 -8.16
C LEU A 11 -5.54 6.61 -8.01
N ASP A 12 -4.71 7.44 -7.39
CA ASP A 12 -3.31 7.15 -7.16
C ASP A 12 -3.07 6.83 -5.68
N GLU A 13 -2.38 5.72 -5.43
CA GLU A 13 -1.99 5.28 -4.10
C GLU A 13 -0.48 5.51 -3.93
N PRO A 14 -0.03 6.33 -2.96
CA PRO A 14 1.40 6.58 -2.78
C PRO A 14 2.12 5.29 -2.37
N VAL A 15 3.27 5.08 -2.99
CA VAL A 15 4.21 4.02 -2.63
C VAL A 15 5.51 4.70 -2.20
N GLU A 16 5.91 4.47 -0.95
CA GLU A 16 7.13 5.06 -0.39
C GLU A 16 8.27 4.05 -0.47
N HIS A 17 9.44 4.49 -0.93
CA HIS A 17 10.66 3.70 -0.82
C HIS A 17 11.12 3.64 0.64
N VAL A 18 11.64 2.49 1.08
CA VAL A 18 12.20 2.32 2.41
C VAL A 18 13.71 2.21 2.27
N ASP A 19 14.43 3.16 2.89
CA ASP A 19 15.88 3.30 2.79
C ASP A 19 16.65 2.26 3.64
N ARG A 20 16.47 0.99 3.30
CA ARG A 20 17.23 -0.16 3.79
C ARG A 20 17.10 -1.35 2.84
N PRO A 21 18.11 -2.22 2.73
CA PRO A 21 18.01 -3.42 1.91
C PRO A 21 17.03 -4.43 2.51
N CYS A 22 16.50 -5.30 1.65
CA CYS A 22 15.71 -6.45 2.05
C CYS A 22 16.58 -7.44 2.83
N ALA A 23 16.18 -7.78 4.06
CA ALA A 23 16.89 -8.75 4.89
C ALA A 23 16.93 -10.18 4.30
N ALA A 24 16.03 -10.50 3.36
CA ALA A 24 15.96 -11.83 2.75
C ALA A 24 16.81 -11.99 1.49
N CYS A 25 16.91 -10.96 0.64
CA CYS A 25 17.61 -11.05 -0.65
C CYS A 25 18.68 -9.97 -0.87
N GLY A 26 18.86 -9.03 0.04
CA GLY A 26 19.82 -7.93 -0.07
C GLY A 26 19.41 -6.79 -1.01
N ALA A 27 18.34 -6.94 -1.78
CA ALA A 27 17.92 -5.97 -2.80
C ALA A 27 17.36 -4.68 -2.18
N ALA A 28 17.56 -3.53 -2.84
CA ALA A 28 17.16 -2.21 -2.35
C ALA A 28 15.69 -1.86 -2.63
N GLU A 29 14.96 -2.72 -3.33
CA GLU A 29 13.60 -2.51 -3.80
C GLU A 29 12.56 -2.78 -2.70
N LEU A 30 12.75 -2.15 -1.53
CA LEU A 30 11.85 -2.25 -0.39
C LEU A 30 10.89 -1.06 -0.39
N TYR A 31 9.59 -1.32 -0.34
CA TYR A 31 8.56 -0.28 -0.45
C TYR A 31 7.48 -0.45 0.60
N ARG A 32 7.01 0.68 1.13
CA ARG A 32 5.87 0.78 2.04
C ARG A 32 4.64 1.28 1.29
N TYR A 33 3.51 0.59 1.43
CA TYR A 33 2.25 0.98 0.82
C TYR A 33 1.05 0.29 1.47
N ARG A 34 -0.17 0.74 1.14
CA ARG A 34 -1.42 0.11 1.59
C ARG A 34 -1.79 -1.07 0.70
N LEU A 35 -2.28 -2.14 1.32
CA LEU A 35 -2.72 -3.36 0.65
C LEU A 35 -3.99 -3.87 1.32
N ALA A 36 -4.97 -4.30 0.54
CA ALA A 36 -6.11 -5.05 1.07
C ALA A 36 -5.83 -6.56 1.01
N ASP A 37 -6.13 -7.27 2.09
CA ASP A 37 -6.24 -8.73 2.13
C ASP A 37 -7.67 -9.15 2.49
N TYR A 38 -7.92 -10.46 2.57
CA TYR A 38 -9.24 -11.01 2.91
C TYR A 38 -9.72 -10.68 4.34
N ARG A 39 -8.86 -10.11 5.19
CA ARG A 39 -9.16 -9.68 6.57
C ARG A 39 -9.17 -8.15 6.70
N GLY A 40 -9.11 -7.41 5.60
CA GLY A 40 -9.16 -5.96 5.56
C GLY A 40 -7.86 -5.29 5.16
N TRP A 41 -7.63 -4.07 5.64
CA TRP A 41 -6.55 -3.23 5.16
C TRP A 41 -5.28 -3.39 5.98
N LEU A 42 -4.15 -3.34 5.27
CA LEU A 42 -2.82 -3.43 5.81
C LEU A 42 -1.97 -2.27 5.30
N ARG A 43 -1.06 -1.79 6.14
CA ARG A 43 0.16 -1.14 5.69
C ARG A 43 1.26 -2.21 5.67
N VAL A 44 1.90 -2.39 4.52
CA VAL A 44 2.94 -3.40 4.34
C VAL A 44 4.26 -2.76 3.97
N VAL A 45 5.36 -3.40 4.36
CA VAL A 45 6.68 -3.19 3.75
C VAL A 45 6.99 -4.44 2.92
N LYS A 46 7.06 -4.31 1.61
CA LYS A 46 7.27 -5.43 0.68
C LYS A 46 8.49 -5.20 -0.20
N CYS A 47 9.30 -6.24 -0.37
CA CYS A 47 10.35 -6.25 -1.37
C CYS A 47 9.72 -6.50 -2.74
N ARG A 48 9.98 -5.65 -3.74
CA ARG A 48 9.53 -5.87 -5.12
C ARG A 48 10.45 -6.80 -5.92
N SER A 49 11.63 -7.10 -5.41
CA SER A 49 12.56 -8.08 -6.01
C SER A 49 12.16 -9.52 -5.65
N CYS A 50 12.25 -9.90 -4.36
CA CYS A 50 11.95 -11.28 -3.92
C CYS A 50 10.51 -11.50 -3.41
N LEU A 51 9.66 -10.46 -3.44
CA LEU A 51 8.25 -10.50 -3.06
C LEU A 51 7.96 -10.78 -1.57
N ILE A 52 8.98 -10.94 -0.72
CA ILE A 52 8.77 -11.11 0.72
C ILE A 52 8.10 -9.88 1.33
N THR A 53 7.18 -10.12 2.26
CA THR A 53 6.61 -9.07 3.10
C THR A 53 7.42 -8.99 4.39
N ALA A 54 8.17 -7.91 4.57
CA ALA A 54 9.04 -7.71 5.73
C ALA A 54 8.26 -7.25 6.97
N GLU A 55 7.24 -6.41 6.78
CA GLU A 55 6.39 -5.87 7.85
C GLU A 55 4.93 -5.83 7.40
N ARG A 56 4.00 -5.98 8.34
CA ARG A 56 2.56 -5.85 8.10
C ARG A 56 1.87 -5.32 9.36
N GLU A 57 1.09 -4.26 9.17
CA GLU A 57 0.34 -3.55 10.21
C GLU A 57 -1.13 -3.46 9.77
N ARG A 58 -2.09 -3.77 10.66
CA ARG A 58 -3.52 -3.58 10.39
C ARG A 58 -3.85 -2.09 10.46
N ILE A 59 -4.51 -1.58 9.43
CA ILE A 59 -4.95 -0.19 9.36
C ILE A 59 -6.45 -0.11 9.04
N PRO A 60 -7.14 0.99 9.39
CA PRO A 60 -8.47 1.27 8.89
C PRO A 60 -8.50 1.37 7.36
N ALA A 61 -9.68 1.15 6.77
CA ALA A 61 -9.87 1.39 5.35
C ALA A 61 -9.57 2.85 4.99
N PRO A 62 -8.93 3.13 3.84
CA PRO A 62 -8.83 4.48 3.29
C PRO A 62 -10.22 5.13 3.18
N PRO A 63 -10.31 6.46 3.25
CA PRO A 63 -11.49 7.17 2.79
C PRO A 63 -11.80 6.78 1.34
N GLN A 64 -12.98 6.24 1.09
CA GLN A 64 -13.42 5.77 -0.22
C GLN A 64 -14.17 6.92 -0.93
N GLY A 65 -13.46 8.02 -1.21
CA GLY A 65 -14.08 9.26 -1.69
C GLY A 65 -14.95 9.94 -0.60
N THR A 66 -14.95 11.27 -0.58
CA THR A 66 -15.93 12.03 0.22
C THR A 66 -16.99 12.53 -0.75
N SER A 67 -18.26 12.22 -0.47
CA SER A 67 -19.42 12.79 -1.16
C SER A 67 -19.57 14.27 -0.85
#